data_AF-D7DCC0-F1
#
_entry.id   AF-D7DCC0-F1
#
_cell.length_a   1.000
_cell.length_b   1.000
_cell.length_c   1.000
_cell.angle_alpha   90.00
_cell.angle_beta   90.00
_cell.angle_gamma   90.00
#
_symmetry.space_group_name_H-M   'P 1'
#
loop_
_entity.id
_entity.type
_entity.pdbx_description
1 polymer ?
#
loop_
_entity_poly.entity_id
_entity_poly.type
_entity_poly.pdbx_seq_one_letter_code
_entity_poly.pdbx_strand_id
1 'polypeptide(L)'
;MSEKPKAAFILGLIAGILGLLFGIVVLVASSILATIFIGFGGPLILIIGVWWFIAAILIIIGSLWINSGIPSKVRRGGILVLVFSILSLPNWLTCILGLIGGILALVWKPSMQPTQPSQQPPEGEQAV
;
A
#
# COMPACT_ATOMS: atom_id res chain seq x y z
N MET A 1 -9.06 0.97 22.67
CA MET A 1 -9.27 1.27 21.23
C MET A 1 -8.15 0.58 20.47
N SER A 2 -8.47 -0.32 19.53
CA SER A 2 -7.45 -1.07 18.77
C SER A 2 -6.51 -0.08 18.04
N GLU A 3 -5.22 -0.08 18.38
CA GLU A 3 -4.24 0.80 17.76
C GLU A 3 -4.09 0.45 16.29
N LYS A 4 -4.64 1.32 15.42
CA LYS A 4 -4.50 1.18 13.97
C LYS A 4 -3.02 1.38 13.58
N PRO A 5 -2.49 0.68 12.57
CA PRO A 5 -1.14 0.87 12.04
C PRO A 5 -1.02 2.19 11.26
N LYS A 6 -1.18 3.33 11.95
CA LYS A 6 -1.17 4.67 11.34
C LYS A 6 0.17 4.98 10.68
N ALA A 7 1.29 4.56 11.28
CA ALA A 7 2.62 4.76 10.73
C ALA A 7 2.82 4.02 9.39
N ALA A 8 2.45 2.74 9.32
CA ALA A 8 2.54 1.95 8.09
C ALA A 8 1.65 2.52 6.97
N PHE A 9 0.44 2.97 7.34
CA PHE A 9 -0.48 3.62 6.41
C PHE A 9 0.10 4.92 5.83
N ILE A 10 0.58 5.83 6.69
CA ILE A 10 1.11 7.13 6.25
C ILE A 10 2.34 6.93 5.37
N LEU A 11 3.26 6.04 5.75
CA LEU A 11 4.46 5.74 4.96
C LEU A 11 4.12 5.12 3.60
N GLY A 12 3.22 4.14 3.55
CA GLY A 12 2.76 3.55 2.30
C GLY A 12 2.00 4.55 1.42
N LEU A 13 1.24 5.47 2.03
CA LEU A 13 0.47 6.48 1.29
C LEU A 13 1.42 7.52 0.67
N ILE A 14 2.42 7.97 1.42
CA ILE A 14 3.47 8.88 0.91
C ILE A 14 4.24 8.19 -0.23
N ALA A 15 4.58 6.91 -0.07
CA ALA A 15 5.21 6.12 -1.13
C ALA A 15 4.33 6.04 -2.38
N GLY A 16 3.04 5.75 -2.22
CA GLY A 16 2.08 5.70 -3.34
C GLY A 16 1.90 7.04 -4.06
N ILE A 17 1.80 8.15 -3.31
CA ILE A 17 1.66 9.50 -3.88
C ILE A 17 2.92 9.92 -4.64
N LEU A 18 4.11 9.72 -4.05
CA LEU A 18 5.38 9.99 -4.73
C LEU A 18 5.56 9.10 -5.97
N GLY A 19 5.19 7.82 -5.85
CA GLY A 19 5.18 6.87 -6.96
C GLY A 19 4.23 7.29 -8.08
N LEU A 20 3.06 7.85 -7.74
CA LEU A 20 2.09 8.34 -8.73
C LEU A 20 2.60 9.59 -9.44
N LEU A 21 3.15 10.55 -8.71
CA LEU A 21 3.80 11.74 -9.28
C LEU A 21 4.89 11.35 -10.28
N PHE A 22 5.78 10.43 -9.88
CA PHE A 22 6.82 9.93 -10.76
C PHE A 22 6.25 9.13 -11.94
N GLY A 23 5.26 8.27 -11.72
CA GLY A 23 4.59 7.50 -12.75
C GLY A 23 3.91 8.37 -13.80
N ILE A 24 3.34 9.51 -13.41
CA ILE A 24 2.79 10.51 -14.34
C ILE A 24 3.91 11.13 -15.17
N VAL A 25 5.03 11.54 -14.55
CA VAL A 25 6.17 12.10 -15.26
C VAL A 25 6.73 11.09 -16.27
N VAL A 26 6.88 9.82 -15.86
CA VAL A 26 7.33 8.74 -16.74
C VAL A 26 6.33 8.48 -17.87
N LEU A 27 5.03 8.49 -17.60
CA LEU A 27 3.99 8.30 -18.62
C LEU A 27 4.04 9.42 -19.68
N VAL A 28 4.19 10.67 -19.25
CA VAL A 28 4.32 11.83 -20.14
C VAL A 28 5.64 11.77 -20.93
N ALA A 29 6.76 11.45 -20.28
CA ALA A 29 8.04 11.30 -20.97
C ALA A 29 8.00 10.15 -22.00
N SER A 30 7.36 9.04 -21.64
CA SER A 30 7.20 7.86 -22.50
C SER A 30 6.29 8.15 -23.69
N SER A 31 5.21 8.93 -23.51
CA SER A 31 4.33 9.32 -24.62
C SER A 31 5.04 10.25 -25.61
N ILE A 32 5.85 11.19 -25.12
CA ILE A 32 6.67 12.06 -25.97
C ILE A 32 7.72 11.23 -26.72
N LEU A 33 8.48 10.37 -26.04
CA LEU A 33 9.46 9.49 -26.69
C LEU A 33 8.83 8.56 -27.71
N ALA A 34 7.63 8.03 -27.45
CA ALA A 34 6.93 7.15 -28.38
C ALA A 34 6.59 7.83 -29.71
N THR A 35 6.44 9.17 -29.74
CA THR A 35 6.27 9.92 -31.01
C THR A 35 7.56 10.06 -31.81
N ILE A 36 8.72 9.99 -31.15
CA ILE A 36 10.05 10.10 -31.77
C ILE A 36 10.50 8.74 -32.31
N PHE A 37 10.21 7.66 -31.56
CA PHE A 37 10.53 6.28 -31.96
C PHE A 37 9.40 5.66 -32.79
N ILE A 38 9.40 5.96 -34.09
CA ILE A 38 8.40 5.46 -35.04
C ILE A 38 8.70 3.99 -35.38
N GLY A 39 7.72 3.10 -35.22
CA GLY A 39 7.85 1.66 -35.47
C GLY A 39 7.68 0.81 -34.20
N PHE A 40 8.39 -0.33 -34.11
CA PHE A 40 8.18 -1.31 -33.03
C PHE A 40 8.59 -0.80 -31.63
N GLY A 41 9.46 0.23 -31.55
CA GLY A 41 9.95 0.78 -30.30
C GLY A 41 8.96 1.69 -29.55
N GLY A 42 8.18 2.51 -30.27
CA GLY A 42 7.25 3.46 -29.66
C GLY A 42 6.17 2.80 -28.78
N PRO A 43 5.45 1.76 -29.24
CA PRO A 43 4.46 1.05 -28.44
C PRO A 43 5.05 0.40 -27.19
N LEU A 44 6.26 -0.17 -27.28
CA LEU A 44 6.95 -0.80 -26.14
C LEU A 44 7.26 0.23 -25.03
N ILE A 45 7.71 1.42 -25.42
CA ILE A 45 7.98 2.52 -24.49
C ILE A 45 6.69 2.99 -23.79
N LEU A 46 5.58 3.09 -24.54
CA LEU A 46 4.28 3.44 -23.98
C LEU A 46 3.77 2.38 -22.99
N ILE A 47 3.92 1.09 -23.31
CA ILE A 47 3.51 -0.02 -22.41
C ILE A 47 4.26 0.08 -21.08
N ILE A 48 5.56 0.40 -21.11
CA ILE A 48 6.34 0.62 -19.89
C ILE A 48 5.74 1.79 -19.10
N GLY A 49 5.54 2.95 -19.71
CA GLY A 49 4.95 4.10 -19.00
C GLY A 49 3.58 3.81 -18.37
N VAL A 50 2.71 3.09 -19.08
CA VAL A 50 1.38 2.70 -18.57
C VAL A 50 1.49 1.71 -17.42
N TRP A 51 2.38 0.73 -17.51
CA TRP A 51 2.64 -0.23 -16.43
C TRP A 51 3.04 0.48 -15.14
N TRP A 52 3.94 1.47 -15.25
CA TRP A 52 4.41 2.28 -14.14
C TRP A 52 3.30 3.09 -13.49
N PHE A 53 2.40 3.66 -14.29
CA PHE A 53 1.23 4.38 -13.80
C PHE A 53 0.27 3.45 -13.03
N ILE A 54 0.00 2.26 -13.57
CA ILE A 54 -0.87 1.25 -12.94
C ILE A 54 -0.26 0.77 -11.61
N ALA A 55 1.04 0.49 -11.58
CA ALA A 55 1.76 0.08 -10.37
C ALA A 55 1.63 1.12 -9.24
N ALA A 56 1.74 2.41 -9.56
CA ALA A 56 1.58 3.48 -8.56
C ALA A 56 0.17 3.50 -7.95
N ILE A 57 -0.87 3.30 -8.77
CA ILE A 57 -2.26 3.21 -8.30
C ILE A 57 -2.44 2.00 -7.37
N LEU A 58 -1.87 0.85 -7.72
CA LEU A 58 -1.92 -0.36 -6.89
C LEU A 58 -1.25 -0.16 -5.53
N ILE A 59 -0.14 0.58 -5.46
CA ILE A 59 0.50 0.96 -4.19
C ILE A 59 -0.46 1.80 -3.32
N ILE A 60 -1.15 2.78 -3.91
CA ILE A 60 -2.13 3.60 -3.17
C ILE A 60 -3.27 2.73 -2.63
N ILE A 61 -3.81 1.81 -3.43
CA ILE A 61 -4.87 0.88 -3.02
C ILE A 61 -4.38 -0.03 -1.88
N GLY A 62 -3.18 -0.59 -2.01
CA GLY A 62 -2.55 -1.40 -0.96
C GLY A 62 -2.40 -0.63 0.35
N SER A 63 -2.06 0.66 0.25
CA SER A 63 -1.97 1.54 1.41
C SER A 63 -3.33 1.82 2.05
N LEU A 64 -4.36 2.12 1.27
CA LEU A 64 -5.74 2.28 1.77
C LEU A 64 -6.25 1.04 2.50
N TRP A 65 -5.84 -0.16 2.05
CA TRP A 65 -6.16 -1.41 2.75
C TRP A 65 -5.46 -1.58 4.10
N ILE A 66 -4.25 -1.04 4.27
CA ILE A 66 -3.55 -1.00 5.57
C ILE A 66 -4.35 -0.17 6.60
N ASN A 67 -5.06 0.88 6.18
CA ASN A 67 -5.88 1.69 7.09
C ASN A 67 -7.13 0.97 7.64
N SER A 68 -7.50 -0.19 7.08
CA SER A 68 -8.72 -0.90 7.48
C SER A 68 -8.64 -1.54 8.89
N GLY A 69 -7.43 -1.67 9.47
CA GLY A 69 -7.24 -2.23 10.83
C GLY A 69 -7.49 -3.74 10.96
N ILE A 70 -7.91 -4.42 9.90
CA ILE A 70 -8.08 -5.87 9.84
C ILE A 70 -6.71 -6.52 9.55
N PRO A 71 -6.20 -7.44 10.38
CA PRO A 71 -4.85 -7.99 10.25
C PRO A 71 -4.59 -8.71 8.92
N SER A 72 -5.60 -9.41 8.37
CA SER A 72 -5.50 -10.05 7.06
C SER A 72 -5.38 -9.05 5.90
N LYS A 73 -6.03 -7.89 6.02
CA LYS A 73 -6.06 -6.85 4.99
C LYS A 73 -4.79 -5.99 5.03
N VAL A 74 -4.27 -5.72 6.23
CA VAL A 74 -2.99 -5.02 6.45
C VAL A 74 -1.84 -5.81 5.84
N ARG A 75 -1.79 -7.14 6.06
CA ARG A 75 -0.73 -7.99 5.50
C ARG A 75 -0.76 -8.02 3.97
N ARG A 76 -1.96 -8.13 3.36
CA ARG A 76 -2.12 -8.09 1.90
C ARG A 76 -1.73 -6.74 1.30
N GLY A 77 -2.13 -5.64 1.94
CA GLY A 77 -1.75 -4.29 1.53
C GLY A 77 -0.24 -4.06 1.62
N GLY A 78 0.40 -4.51 2.70
CA GLY A 78 1.85 -4.44 2.88
C GLY A 78 2.64 -5.21 1.82
N ILE A 79 2.20 -6.42 1.48
CA ILE A 79 2.81 -7.22 0.40
C ILE A 79 2.65 -6.51 -0.95
N LEU A 80 1.47 -5.95 -1.23
CA LEU A 80 1.24 -5.18 -2.47
C LEU A 80 2.22 -4.01 -2.57
N VAL A 81 2.31 -3.19 -1.52
CA VAL A 81 3.22 -2.05 -1.47
C VAL A 81 4.68 -2.50 -1.66
N LEU A 82 5.10 -3.58 -0.98
CA LEU A 82 6.45 -4.12 -1.10
C LEU A 82 6.77 -4.61 -2.51
N VAL A 83 5.93 -5.47 -3.07
CA VAL A 83 6.17 -6.09 -4.39
C VAL A 83 6.18 -5.02 -5.48
N PHE A 84 5.20 -4.12 -5.48
CA PHE A 84 5.15 -3.04 -6.48
C PHE A 84 6.27 -2.03 -6.29
N SER A 85 6.73 -1.78 -5.07
CA SER A 85 7.88 -0.90 -4.80
C SER A 85 9.20 -1.52 -5.30
N ILE A 86 9.39 -2.84 -5.15
CA ILE A 86 10.54 -3.57 -5.72
C ILE A 86 10.47 -3.64 -7.25
N LEU A 87 9.29 -3.73 -7.85
CA LEU A 87 9.14 -3.66 -9.31
C LEU A 87 9.35 -2.23 -9.86
N SER A 88 9.36 -1.22 -8.99
CA SER A 88 9.51 0.21 -9.29
C SER A 88 10.98 0.68 -9.21
N LEU A 89 11.92 -0.14 -9.69
CA LEU A 89 13.37 -0.06 -9.47
C LEU A 89 14.13 1.25 -9.81
N PRO A 90 13.82 2.05 -10.84
CA PRO A 90 14.51 3.31 -11.09
C PRO A 90 14.20 4.43 -10.07
N ASN A 91 13.18 4.32 -9.22
CA ASN A 91 12.84 5.36 -8.27
C ASN A 91 13.28 5.01 -6.84
N TRP A 92 14.55 5.27 -6.53
CA TRP A 92 15.15 4.93 -5.23
C TRP A 92 14.39 5.51 -4.03
N LEU A 93 13.83 6.71 -4.16
CA LEU A 93 13.00 7.32 -3.10
C LEU A 93 11.74 6.50 -2.83
N THR A 94 11.00 6.13 -3.88
CA THR A 94 9.76 5.35 -3.77
C THR A 94 10.04 3.91 -3.35
N CYS A 95 11.19 3.37 -3.74
CA CYS A 95 11.68 2.07 -3.32
C CYS A 95 11.93 2.04 -1.80
N ILE A 96 12.71 2.99 -1.27
CA ILE A 96 13.02 3.04 0.17
C ILE A 96 11.74 3.27 1.00
N LEU A 97 10.89 4.20 0.59
CA LEU A 97 9.66 4.52 1.34
C LEU A 97 8.63 3.39 1.27
N GLY A 98 8.46 2.76 0.11
CA GLY A 98 7.57 1.62 -0.06
C GLY A 98 8.08 0.36 0.65
N LEU A 99 9.40 0.14 0.67
CA LEU A 99 10.03 -0.92 1.44
C LEU A 99 9.77 -0.75 2.94
N ILE A 100 10.04 0.44 3.49
CA ILE A 100 9.80 0.75 4.90
C ILE A 100 8.31 0.64 5.24
N GLY A 101 7.44 1.21 4.40
CA GLY A 101 5.98 1.16 4.60
C GLY A 101 5.42 -0.26 4.55
N GLY A 102 5.90 -1.09 3.61
CA GLY A 102 5.49 -2.48 3.49
C GLY A 102 6.02 -3.38 4.61
N ILE A 103 7.27 -3.17 5.05
CA ILE A 103 7.84 -3.90 6.21
C ILE A 103 7.08 -3.54 7.49
N LEU A 104 6.78 -2.25 7.74
CA LEU A 104 5.98 -1.84 8.89
C LEU A 104 4.58 -2.46 8.87
N ALA A 105 3.96 -2.58 7.69
CA ALA A 105 2.67 -3.25 7.54
C ALA A 105 2.75 -4.76 7.85
N LEU A 106 3.87 -5.41 7.51
CA LEU A 106 4.09 -6.84 7.78
C LEU A 106 4.45 -7.13 9.25
N VAL A 107 5.17 -6.23 9.90
CA VAL A 107 5.62 -6.35 11.30
C VAL A 107 4.51 -5.97 12.28
N TRP A 108 3.51 -5.20 11.84
CA TRP A 108 2.38 -4.83 12.70
C TRP A 108 1.63 -6.07 13.21
N LYS A 109 1.54 -6.19 14.54
CA LYS A 109 0.78 -7.23 15.23
C LYS A 109 -0.46 -6.58 15.83
N PRO A 110 -1.68 -7.11 15.60
CA PRO A 110 -2.87 -6.57 16.23
C PRO A 110 -2.70 -6.71 17.74
N SER A 111 -2.85 -5.61 18.48
CA SER A 111 -3.08 -5.69 19.91
C SER A 111 -4.39 -6.44 20.10
N MET A 112 -4.29 -7.72 20.48
CA MET A 112 -5.45 -8.48 20.95
C MET A 112 -6.05 -7.63 22.05
N GLN A 113 -7.24 -7.08 21.81
CA GLN A 113 -8.04 -6.59 22.93
C GLN A 113 -8.10 -7.76 23.91
N PRO A 114 -7.78 -7.54 25.20
CA PRO A 114 -8.15 -8.51 26.21
C PRO A 114 -9.64 -8.73 25.98
N THR A 115 -10.02 -9.96 25.65
CA THR A 115 -11.39 -10.41 25.69
C THR A 115 -11.89 -9.92 27.04
N GLN A 116 -12.74 -8.89 27.07
CA GLN A 116 -13.37 -8.47 28.31
C GLN A 116 -14.01 -9.75 28.86
N PRO A 117 -13.61 -10.23 30.06
CA PRO A 117 -14.25 -11.38 30.63
C PRO A 117 -15.73 -11.05 30.65
N SER A 118 -16.51 -11.92 30.02
CA SER A 118 -17.96 -11.90 30.01
C SER A 118 -18.44 -11.44 31.38
N GLN A 119 -19.05 -10.26 31.45
CA GLN A 119 -19.88 -9.92 32.60
C GLN A 119 -21.05 -10.90 32.55
N GLN A 120 -20.87 -12.07 33.18
CA GLN A 120 -21.96 -12.95 33.53
C GLN A 120 -22.89 -12.11 34.43
N PRO A 121 -24.18 -11.99 34.09
CA PRO A 121 -25.16 -11.39 34.99
C PRO A 121 -25.14 -12.18 36.30
N PRO A 122 -25.29 -11.53 37.47
CA PRO A 122 -25.50 -12.26 38.71
C PRO A 122 -26.83 -13.02 38.61
N GLU A 123 -26.75 -14.30 38.27
CA GLU A 123 -27.79 -15.29 38.55
C GLU A 123 -27.89 -15.40 40.08
N GLY A 124 -28.79 -14.65 40.71
CA GLY A 124 -28.97 -14.82 42.15
C GLY A 124 -29.91 -13.89 42.91
N GLU A 125 -30.39 -12.76 42.37
CA GLU A 125 -31.07 -11.77 43.22
C GLU A 125 -32.53 -11.47 42.83
N GLN A 126 -33.32 -12.47 42.44
CA GLN A 126 -34.78 -12.32 42.29
C GLN A 126 -35.59 -13.51 42.82
N ALA A 127 -35.22 -14.07 43.97
CA ALA A 127 -36.09 -15.00 44.68
C ALA A 127 -35.86 -14.94 46.19
N VAL A 128 -36.43 -13.94 46.88
CA VAL A 128 -37.22 -14.09 48.13
C VAL A 128 -38.12 -12.87 48.30
#